data_AF-A0A2C6CHR1-F1
#
_entry.id   AF-A0A2C6CHR1-F1
#
_cell.length_a   1.000
_cell.length_b   1.000
_cell.length_c   1.000
_cell.angle_alpha   90.00
_cell.angle_beta   90.00
_cell.angle_gamma   90.00
#
_symmetry.space_group_name_H-M   'P 1'
#
loop_
_entity.id
_entity.type
_entity.pdbx_description
1 polymer ?
#
loop_
_entity_poly.entity_id
_entity_poly.type
_entity_poly.pdbx_seq_one_letter_code
_entity_poly.pdbx_strand_id
1 'polypeptide(L)'
;MPQTISNSANLQLGTFGAEYLDVANHGLKDLPALLKTLGCSDGEITTASQDNLVVQGSVASAPDGVIQDPAGSAIGSGRKPAGGGGSGAIYAHFPDLEPVPAIQETEAIFNSSDGPGGRVLHSYSPHLHGVPTDPADAQRALQDLANAYLNALRAKRDNTDSQLTDKDLQLFNAVPLSGRIFAGSFINSALNHLHPSYTVAALLLAQAEMLRAGETLRAVQLYYYDAPVAMEAKRVVGEFADL
;
A
#
# COMPACT_ATOMS: atom_id res chain seq x y z
N MET A 1 18.14 2.15 16.82
CA MET A 1 17.80 3.40 16.12
C MET A 1 17.13 3.04 14.81
N PRO A 2 15.99 3.67 14.47
CA PRO A 2 15.27 3.39 13.24
C PRO A 2 16.14 3.62 12.01
N GLN A 3 16.06 2.73 11.02
CA GLN A 3 16.83 2.81 9.78
C GLN A 3 15.99 3.45 8.68
N THR A 4 16.44 4.61 8.18
CA THR A 4 15.83 5.24 7.00
C THR A 4 16.38 4.62 5.73
N ILE A 5 15.49 4.26 4.82
CA ILE A 5 15.80 3.73 3.50
C ILE A 5 15.14 4.65 2.48
N SER A 6 15.95 5.23 1.58
CA SER A 6 15.49 6.12 0.53
C SER A 6 15.55 5.42 -0.82
N ASN A 7 14.41 5.38 -1.50
CA ASN A 7 14.27 4.86 -2.86
C ASN A 7 13.74 5.97 -3.77
N SER A 8 14.51 6.38 -4.76
CA SER A 8 14.09 7.40 -5.73
C SER A 8 13.22 6.81 -6.85
N ALA A 9 12.41 5.79 -6.54
CA ALA A 9 11.56 5.17 -7.55
C ALA A 9 10.45 6.13 -7.95
N ASN A 10 10.30 6.34 -9.26
CA ASN A 10 9.22 7.12 -9.80
C ASN A 10 8.69 6.43 -11.06
N LEU A 11 7.62 5.67 -10.88
CA LEU A 11 6.82 5.13 -11.96
C LEU A 11 6.32 6.28 -12.83
N GLN A 12 6.31 6.05 -14.14
CA GLN A 12 5.63 6.93 -15.09
C GLN A 12 4.54 6.10 -15.74
N LEU A 13 3.32 6.26 -15.25
CA LEU A 13 2.15 5.58 -15.78
C LEU A 13 1.75 6.17 -17.12
N GLY A 14 1.33 5.29 -18.03
CA GLY A 14 0.56 5.71 -19.22
C GLY A 14 -0.73 6.45 -18.82
N THR A 15 -1.40 7.02 -19.81
CA THR A 15 -2.69 7.70 -19.59
C THR A 15 -3.85 6.74 -19.76
N PHE A 16 -4.92 6.91 -18.98
CA PHE A 16 -6.18 6.19 -19.16
C PHE A 16 -7.37 7.17 -19.20
N GLY A 17 -8.46 6.78 -19.85
CA GLY A 17 -9.65 7.61 -19.99
C GLY A 17 -10.75 7.32 -18.97
N ALA A 18 -11.84 8.09 -19.07
CA ALA A 18 -12.99 7.98 -18.16
C ALA A 18 -13.69 6.61 -18.20
N GLU A 19 -13.45 5.81 -19.24
CA GLU A 19 -13.95 4.44 -19.38
C GLU A 19 -13.51 3.50 -18.25
N TYR A 20 -12.42 3.81 -17.54
CA TYR A 20 -11.95 3.03 -16.39
C TYR A 20 -12.38 3.59 -15.04
N LEU A 21 -13.15 4.69 -15.02
CA LEU A 21 -13.65 5.30 -13.79
C LEU A 21 -15.02 4.72 -13.41
N ASP A 22 -15.14 4.33 -12.15
CA ASP A 22 -16.43 4.16 -11.48
C ASP A 22 -16.82 5.47 -10.79
N VAL A 23 -17.51 6.32 -11.54
CA VAL A 23 -17.96 7.64 -11.09
C VAL A 23 -18.87 7.55 -9.87
N ALA A 24 -19.70 6.52 -9.77
CA ALA A 24 -20.66 6.38 -8.66
C ALA A 24 -19.97 6.02 -7.35
N ASN A 25 -18.89 5.22 -7.44
CA ASN A 25 -18.18 4.72 -6.28
C ASN A 25 -16.82 5.40 -6.05
N HIS A 26 -16.48 6.45 -6.80
CA HIS A 26 -15.13 7.07 -6.76
C HIS A 26 -14.03 6.00 -6.87
N GLY A 27 -14.25 5.01 -7.74
CA GLY A 27 -13.40 3.84 -7.90
C GLY A 27 -12.81 3.72 -9.30
N LEU A 28 -12.05 2.65 -9.51
CA LEU A 28 -11.57 2.18 -10.80
C LEU A 28 -12.32 0.88 -11.13
N LYS A 29 -12.54 0.62 -12.42
CA LYS A 29 -13.20 -0.59 -12.92
C LYS A 29 -12.42 -1.20 -14.07
N ASP A 30 -12.69 -2.48 -14.34
CA ASP A 30 -12.01 -3.24 -15.40
C ASP A 30 -10.49 -3.21 -15.22
N LEU A 31 -10.03 -3.56 -14.01
CA LEU A 31 -8.63 -3.39 -13.62
C LEU A 31 -7.65 -4.17 -14.51
N PRO A 32 -7.94 -5.42 -14.94
CA PRO A 32 -7.06 -6.11 -15.88
C PRO A 32 -6.82 -5.31 -17.17
N ALA A 33 -7.87 -4.73 -17.76
CA ALA A 33 -7.74 -3.91 -18.95
C ALA A 33 -7.03 -2.58 -18.66
N LEU A 34 -7.32 -1.93 -17.53
CA LEU A 34 -6.64 -0.71 -17.09
C LEU A 34 -5.13 -0.93 -16.95
N LEU A 35 -4.71 -2.00 -16.24
CA LEU A 35 -3.29 -2.31 -16.04
C LEU A 35 -2.57 -2.54 -17.38
N LYS A 36 -3.21 -3.20 -18.35
CA LYS A 36 -2.66 -3.36 -19.70
C LYS A 36 -2.50 -2.01 -20.41
N THR A 37 -3.50 -1.14 -20.33
CA THR A 37 -3.43 0.23 -20.85
C THR A 37 -2.29 1.02 -20.21
N LEU A 38 -1.99 0.75 -18.94
CA LEU A 38 -0.88 1.35 -18.20
C LEU A 38 0.49 0.69 -18.48
N GLY A 39 0.54 -0.31 -19.36
CA GLY A 39 1.78 -0.93 -19.83
C GLY A 39 2.17 -2.23 -19.14
N CYS A 40 1.32 -2.81 -18.29
CA CYS A 40 1.57 -4.14 -17.72
C CYS A 40 1.31 -5.24 -18.75
N SER A 41 2.20 -6.24 -18.79
CA SER A 41 1.96 -7.47 -19.57
C SER A 41 1.04 -8.46 -18.82
N ASP A 42 0.42 -9.40 -19.54
CA ASP A 42 -0.38 -10.47 -18.92
C ASP A 42 0.44 -11.25 -17.88
N GLY A 43 1.68 -11.60 -18.23
CA GLY A 43 2.57 -12.33 -17.31
C GLY A 43 2.91 -11.52 -16.05
N GLU A 44 3.06 -10.21 -16.15
CA GLU A 44 3.27 -9.35 -14.97
C GLU A 44 2.03 -9.30 -14.08
N ILE A 45 0.85 -9.13 -14.68
CA ILE A 45 -0.42 -9.04 -13.95
C ILE A 45 -0.68 -10.36 -13.22
N THR A 46 -0.61 -11.49 -13.93
CA THR A 46 -0.82 -12.82 -13.36
C THR A 46 0.19 -13.10 -12.24
N THR A 47 1.48 -12.82 -12.46
CA THR A 47 2.50 -13.05 -11.42
C THR A 47 2.28 -12.17 -10.19
N ALA A 48 1.93 -10.90 -10.38
CA ALA A 48 1.69 -9.96 -9.28
C ALA A 48 0.39 -10.25 -8.51
N SER A 49 -0.64 -10.77 -9.19
CA SER A 49 -1.95 -11.03 -8.58
C SER A 49 -2.04 -12.37 -7.83
N GLN A 50 -1.26 -13.38 -8.24
CA GLN A 50 -1.32 -14.75 -7.68
C GLN A 50 -1.06 -14.82 -6.17
N ASP A 51 -0.31 -13.87 -5.61
CA ASP A 51 0.06 -13.85 -4.19
C ASP A 51 -0.66 -12.78 -3.36
N ASN A 52 -1.61 -12.03 -3.94
CA ASN A 52 -2.32 -10.95 -3.25
C ASN A 52 -3.54 -11.49 -2.46
N LEU A 53 -3.33 -11.79 -1.19
CA LEU A 53 -4.40 -12.26 -0.30
C LEU A 53 -5.04 -11.10 0.46
N VAL A 54 -6.36 -10.93 0.34
CA VAL A 54 -7.11 -9.97 1.16
C VAL A 54 -7.43 -10.59 2.53
N VAL A 55 -6.94 -9.94 3.59
CA VAL A 55 -7.17 -10.34 4.98
C VAL A 55 -8.07 -9.32 5.66
N GLN A 56 -9.16 -9.78 6.28
CA GLN A 56 -9.98 -8.94 7.15
C GLN A 56 -9.43 -8.99 8.57
N GLY A 57 -8.93 -7.87 9.09
CA GLY A 57 -8.39 -7.78 10.45
C GLY A 57 -7.38 -6.67 10.62
N SER A 58 -6.80 -6.59 11.82
CA SER A 58 -5.72 -5.64 12.11
C SER A 58 -4.39 -6.16 11.56
N VAL A 59 -3.70 -5.37 10.75
CA VAL A 59 -2.35 -5.70 10.27
C VAL A 59 -1.37 -5.92 11.42
N ALA A 60 -1.57 -5.24 12.56
CA ALA A 60 -0.72 -5.38 13.74
C ALA A 60 -0.75 -6.81 14.31
N SER A 61 -1.83 -7.56 14.05
CA SER A 61 -2.00 -8.95 14.48
C SER A 61 -1.47 -9.99 13.49
N ALA A 62 -0.86 -9.58 12.37
CA ALA A 62 -0.25 -10.50 11.42
C ALA A 62 0.80 -11.37 12.14
N PRO A 63 0.79 -12.72 12.01
CA PRO A 63 1.65 -13.58 12.82
C PRO A 63 3.14 -13.50 12.41
N ASP A 64 3.39 -13.34 11.11
CA ASP A 64 4.72 -13.29 10.48
C ASP A 64 4.70 -12.15 9.43
N GLY A 65 5.85 -11.76 8.89
CA GLY A 65 5.94 -10.80 7.79
C GLY A 65 6.18 -9.37 8.25
N VAL A 66 6.81 -8.57 7.39
CA VAL A 66 6.97 -7.12 7.59
C VAL A 66 5.61 -6.45 7.55
N ILE A 67 5.31 -5.62 8.55
CA ILE A 67 4.05 -4.87 8.67
C ILE A 67 4.24 -3.48 8.09
N GLN A 68 3.42 -3.11 7.11
CA GLN A 68 3.37 -1.74 6.63
C GLN A 68 2.59 -0.86 7.60
N ASP A 69 3.24 0.17 8.13
CA ASP A 69 2.58 1.30 8.75
C ASP A 69 2.44 2.43 7.71
N PRO A 70 1.21 2.82 7.31
CA PRO A 70 0.96 3.86 6.33
C PRO A 70 1.07 5.21 7.03
N ALA A 71 2.29 5.59 7.33
CA ALA A 71 2.64 6.79 8.03
C ALA A 71 2.50 7.99 7.07
N GLY A 72 1.37 8.68 7.12
CA GLY A 72 1.32 10.03 6.56
C GLY A 72 2.17 11.01 7.37
N SER A 73 2.11 12.28 7.01
CA SER A 73 2.81 13.38 7.70
C SER A 73 2.59 13.46 9.23
N ALA A 74 1.56 12.78 9.77
CA ALA A 74 1.13 12.85 11.17
C ALA A 74 1.98 12.01 12.16
N ILE A 75 2.52 10.84 11.79
CA ILE A 75 3.43 10.10 12.70
C ILE A 75 4.79 10.81 12.77
N GLY A 76 5.13 11.53 11.70
CA GLY A 76 6.40 12.20 11.50
C GLY A 76 6.84 13.26 12.49
N SER A 77 6.04 13.51 13.52
CA SER A 77 6.34 14.48 14.57
C SER A 77 7.46 14.05 15.53
N GLY A 78 7.98 12.83 15.41
CA GLY A 78 8.92 12.25 16.38
C GLY A 78 8.24 11.91 17.72
N ARG A 79 6.91 11.76 17.72
CA ARG A 79 6.11 11.38 18.89
C ARG A 79 5.20 10.20 18.53
N LYS A 80 4.91 9.34 19.51
CA LYS A 80 3.93 8.27 19.32
C LYS A 80 2.58 8.89 18.95
N PRO A 81 1.88 8.37 17.93
CA PRO A 81 0.59 8.91 17.54
C PRO A 81 -0.40 8.79 18.71
N ALA A 82 -1.05 9.91 19.06
CA ALA A 82 -2.06 9.98 20.11
C ALA A 82 -3.50 9.77 19.59
N GLY A 83 -3.66 9.49 18.30
CA GLY A 83 -4.94 9.42 17.59
C GLY A 83 -5.28 8.02 17.05
N GLY A 84 -6.43 7.92 16.37
CA GLY A 84 -6.88 6.69 15.69
C GLY A 84 -6.23 6.48 14.32
N GLY A 85 -6.66 5.42 13.61
CA GLY A 85 -6.12 5.01 12.31
C GLY A 85 -5.19 3.80 12.40
N GLY A 86 -4.72 3.31 11.24
CA GLY A 86 -3.87 2.10 11.17
C GLY A 86 -2.61 2.22 12.02
N SER A 87 -1.94 3.36 11.94
CA SER A 87 -0.75 3.67 12.74
C SER A 87 -1.00 3.69 14.24
N GLY A 88 -2.09 4.31 14.70
CA GLY A 88 -2.47 4.30 16.11
C GLY A 88 -2.68 2.87 16.63
N ALA A 89 -3.28 2.00 15.82
CA ALA A 89 -3.46 0.59 16.17
C ALA A 89 -2.12 -0.18 16.24
N ILE A 90 -1.16 0.12 15.35
CA ILE A 90 0.19 -0.48 15.36
C ILE A 90 0.94 -0.08 16.63
N TYR A 91 1.00 1.21 16.96
CA TYR A 91 1.67 1.69 18.18
C TYR A 91 0.98 1.23 19.47
N ALA A 92 -0.34 1.01 19.45
CA ALA A 92 -1.06 0.43 20.58
C ALA A 92 -0.74 -1.07 20.76
N HIS A 93 -0.48 -1.79 19.66
CA HIS A 93 -0.14 -3.22 19.68
C HIS A 93 1.32 -3.47 20.05
N PHE A 94 2.24 -2.60 19.61
CA PHE A 94 3.68 -2.66 19.90
C PHE A 94 4.07 -1.47 20.81
N PRO A 95 3.88 -1.57 22.14
CA PRO A 95 4.04 -0.44 23.05
C PRO A 95 5.50 0.04 23.19
N ASP A 96 6.46 -0.79 22.82
CA ASP A 96 7.91 -0.57 22.78
C ASP A 96 8.40 0.07 21.46
N LEU A 97 7.55 0.12 20.44
CA LEU A 97 7.86 0.72 19.14
C LEU A 97 8.33 2.17 19.30
N GLU A 98 9.52 2.49 18.77
CA GLU A 98 10.08 3.83 18.84
C GLU A 98 9.32 4.78 17.89
N PRO A 99 9.07 6.04 18.28
CA PRO A 99 8.48 7.01 17.38
C PRO A 99 9.45 7.34 16.23
N VAL A 100 8.92 7.52 15.02
CA VAL A 100 9.71 7.86 13.82
C VAL A 100 9.54 9.34 13.42
N PRO A 101 10.56 9.95 12.76
CA PRO A 101 10.44 11.29 12.19
C PRO A 101 9.56 11.28 10.93
N ALA A 102 9.35 12.46 10.35
CA ALA A 102 8.56 12.63 9.14
C ALA A 102 9.19 11.92 7.96
N ILE A 103 8.36 11.16 7.26
CA ILE A 103 8.76 10.31 6.15
C ILE A 103 8.49 11.07 4.86
N GLN A 104 9.53 11.24 4.05
CA GLN A 104 9.39 11.84 2.72
C GLN A 104 8.81 10.83 1.72
N GLU A 105 8.35 11.31 0.57
CA GLU A 105 7.65 10.50 -0.45
C GLU A 105 8.46 9.28 -0.95
N THR A 106 9.78 9.42 -0.93
CA THR A 106 10.75 8.41 -1.38
C THR A 106 11.31 7.56 -0.25
N GLU A 107 10.84 7.78 0.99
CA GLU A 107 11.44 7.18 2.18
C GLU A 107 10.53 6.14 2.82
N ALA A 108 11.18 5.19 3.47
CA ALA A 108 10.56 4.34 4.46
C ALA A 108 11.53 4.14 5.63
N ILE A 109 11.01 3.82 6.80
CA ILE A 109 11.78 3.65 8.02
C ILE A 109 11.44 2.31 8.64
N PHE A 110 12.43 1.42 8.78
CA PHE A 110 12.28 0.25 9.65
C PHE A 110 12.47 0.66 11.10
N ASN A 111 11.57 0.20 11.96
CA ASN A 111 11.69 0.45 13.39
C ASN A 111 12.78 -0.43 14.02
N SER A 112 13.33 0.00 15.15
CA SER A 112 14.37 -0.72 15.89
C SER A 112 13.89 -1.33 17.20
N SER A 113 12.61 -1.68 17.29
CA SER A 113 12.04 -2.34 18.47
C SER A 113 12.54 -3.78 18.57
N ASP A 114 12.84 -4.24 19.78
CA ASP A 114 13.04 -5.67 20.03
C ASP A 114 11.70 -6.43 19.87
N GLY A 115 11.76 -7.67 19.37
CA GLY A 115 10.56 -8.52 19.25
C GLY A 115 9.61 -8.15 18.09
N PRO A 116 8.29 -8.41 18.21
CA PRO A 116 7.35 -8.29 17.09
C PRO A 116 7.19 -6.89 16.49
N GLY A 117 7.68 -5.83 17.15
CA GLY A 117 7.68 -4.45 16.64
C GLY A 117 8.83 -4.15 15.66
N GLY A 118 9.92 -4.92 15.66
CA GLY A 118 11.07 -4.72 14.76
C GLY A 118 10.78 -4.95 13.28
N ARG A 119 9.67 -5.62 12.97
CA ARG A 119 9.19 -5.86 11.59
C ARG A 119 8.28 -4.76 11.04
N VAL A 120 8.11 -3.63 11.75
CA VAL A 120 7.28 -2.52 11.26
C VAL A 120 8.08 -1.64 10.31
N LEU A 121 7.58 -1.53 9.07
CA LEU A 121 8.05 -0.61 8.06
C LEU A 121 7.10 0.59 7.98
N HIS A 122 7.55 1.73 8.46
CA HIS A 122 6.84 2.99 8.29
C HIS A 122 7.09 3.52 6.88
N SER A 123 6.03 3.72 6.11
CA SER A 123 6.12 4.18 4.71
C SER A 123 5.24 5.40 4.49
N TYR A 124 5.66 6.26 3.57
CA TYR A 124 4.86 7.43 3.18
C TYR A 124 3.48 7.04 2.68
N SER A 125 2.46 7.76 3.13
CA SER A 125 1.10 7.69 2.58
C SER A 125 0.70 9.05 2.01
N PRO A 126 0.42 9.15 0.69
CA PRO A 126 0.09 10.43 0.07
C PRO A 126 -1.26 10.98 0.54
N HIS A 127 -1.43 12.30 0.52
CA HIS A 127 -2.75 12.92 0.64
C HIS A 127 -3.32 13.10 -0.75
N LEU A 128 -4.46 12.46 -1.02
CA LEU A 128 -5.07 12.51 -2.35
C LEU A 128 -5.89 13.79 -2.51
N HIS A 129 -5.72 14.43 -3.67
CA HIS A 129 -6.35 15.69 -4.02
C HIS A 129 -6.78 15.70 -5.50
N GLY A 130 -7.85 16.43 -5.79
CA GLY A 130 -8.42 16.55 -7.15
C GLY A 130 -9.86 16.08 -7.22
N VAL A 131 -10.32 15.78 -8.43
CA VAL A 131 -11.67 15.31 -8.71
C VAL A 131 -11.60 13.81 -9.08
N PRO A 132 -12.18 12.89 -8.27
CA PRO A 132 -12.05 11.44 -8.53
C PRO A 132 -12.70 10.98 -9.84
N THR A 133 -13.56 11.81 -10.44
CA THR A 133 -14.24 11.56 -11.70
C THR A 133 -13.51 12.19 -12.91
N ASP A 134 -12.42 12.92 -12.68
CA ASP A 134 -11.55 13.44 -13.72
C ASP A 134 -10.41 12.43 -13.99
N PRO A 135 -10.21 11.96 -15.23
CA PRO A 135 -9.18 10.95 -15.52
C PRO A 135 -7.75 11.38 -15.16
N ALA A 136 -7.40 12.65 -15.33
CA ALA A 136 -6.04 13.12 -15.05
C ALA A 136 -5.77 13.15 -13.54
N ASP A 137 -6.76 13.58 -12.75
CA ASP A 137 -6.67 13.56 -11.30
C ASP A 137 -6.67 12.13 -10.74
N ALA A 138 -7.50 11.24 -11.29
CA ALA A 138 -7.49 9.81 -10.94
C ALA A 138 -6.17 9.12 -11.29
N GLN A 139 -5.60 9.43 -12.46
CA GLN A 139 -4.28 8.93 -12.87
C GLN A 139 -3.18 9.40 -11.92
N ARG A 140 -3.19 10.68 -11.54
CA ARG A 140 -2.21 11.22 -10.59
C ARG A 140 -2.34 10.55 -9.21
N ALA A 141 -3.56 10.37 -8.70
CA ALA A 141 -3.79 9.66 -7.44
C ALA A 141 -3.27 8.21 -7.50
N LEU A 142 -3.54 7.50 -8.60
CA LEU A 142 -3.04 6.13 -8.80
C LEU A 142 -1.51 6.09 -8.89
N GLN A 143 -0.90 7.06 -9.57
CA GLN A 143 0.54 7.21 -9.70
C GLN A 143 1.23 7.43 -8.34
N ASP A 144 0.69 8.32 -7.52
CA ASP A 144 1.23 8.63 -6.19
C ASP A 144 1.17 7.41 -5.27
N LEU A 145 0.05 6.68 -5.29
CA LEU A 145 -0.12 5.43 -4.54
C LEU A 145 0.85 4.34 -5.03
N ALA A 146 0.98 4.15 -6.34
CA ALA A 146 1.86 3.13 -6.92
C ALA A 146 3.33 3.41 -6.57
N ASN A 147 3.76 4.68 -6.62
CA ASN A 147 5.08 5.10 -6.19
C ASN A 147 5.32 4.82 -4.71
N ALA A 148 4.36 5.15 -3.84
CA ALA A 148 4.48 4.90 -2.41
C ALA A 148 4.58 3.39 -2.09
N TYR A 149 3.79 2.54 -2.76
CA TYR A 149 3.92 1.08 -2.62
C TYR A 149 5.26 0.56 -3.15
N LEU A 150 5.71 1.03 -4.31
CA LEU A 150 7.00 0.63 -4.88
C LEU A 150 8.17 0.97 -3.95
N ASN A 151 8.16 2.17 -3.36
CA ASN A 151 9.17 2.59 -2.40
C ASN A 151 9.15 1.73 -1.13
N ALA A 152 7.96 1.39 -0.61
CA ALA A 152 7.84 0.51 0.54
C ALA A 152 8.32 -0.92 0.25
N LEU A 153 7.95 -1.49 -0.90
CA LEU A 153 8.37 -2.83 -1.32
C LEU A 153 9.89 -2.91 -1.52
N ARG A 154 10.49 -1.90 -2.17
CA ARG A 154 11.95 -1.80 -2.33
C ARG A 154 12.66 -1.58 -1.00
N ALA A 155 12.10 -0.76 -0.10
CA ALA A 155 12.67 -0.59 1.22
C ALA A 155 12.69 -1.89 2.03
N LYS A 156 11.61 -2.68 1.95
CA LYS A 156 11.60 -4.04 2.52
C LYS A 156 12.68 -4.94 1.90
N ARG A 157 12.83 -4.91 0.58
CA ARG A 157 13.84 -5.71 -0.14
C ARG A 157 15.26 -5.33 0.29
N ASP A 158 15.53 -4.04 0.40
CA ASP A 158 16.85 -3.48 0.72
C ASP A 158 17.16 -3.46 2.21
N ASN A 159 16.24 -3.97 3.03
CA ASN A 159 16.47 -4.04 4.46
C ASN A 159 17.62 -5.00 4.76
N THR A 160 18.57 -4.51 5.57
CA THR A 160 19.74 -5.25 6.04
C THR A 160 19.62 -5.64 7.51
N ASP A 161 18.47 -5.41 8.16
CA ASP A 161 18.26 -5.73 9.56
C ASP A 161 18.31 -7.24 9.80
N SER A 162 19.37 -7.68 10.47
CA SER A 162 19.61 -9.06 10.86
C SER A 162 18.60 -9.63 11.86
N GLN A 163 17.74 -8.81 12.44
CA GLN A 163 16.71 -9.26 13.40
C GLN A 163 15.48 -9.87 12.71
N LEU A 164 15.27 -9.60 11.42
CA LEU A 164 14.14 -10.19 10.68
C LEU A 164 14.37 -11.67 10.41
N THR A 165 13.33 -12.47 10.65
CA THR A 165 13.37 -13.90 10.32
C THR A 165 13.19 -14.13 8.82
N ASP A 166 13.58 -15.31 8.32
CA ASP A 166 13.31 -15.69 6.92
C ASP A 166 11.82 -15.55 6.56
N LYS A 167 10.92 -15.86 7.50
CA LYS A 167 9.47 -15.70 7.30
C LYS A 167 9.07 -14.24 7.15
N ASP A 168 9.66 -13.36 7.95
CA ASP A 168 9.41 -11.91 7.84
C ASP A 168 9.84 -11.36 6.49
N LEU A 169 10.95 -11.89 5.96
CA LEU A 169 11.48 -11.50 4.66
C LEU A 169 10.64 -12.04 3.49
N GLN A 170 9.90 -13.16 3.65
CA GLN A 170 9.05 -13.70 2.57
C GLN A 170 7.70 -12.99 2.40
N LEU A 171 7.18 -12.34 3.44
CA LEU A 171 5.83 -11.79 3.45
C LEU A 171 5.81 -10.29 3.74
N PHE A 172 5.04 -9.53 2.95
CA PHE A 172 4.72 -8.14 3.22
C PHE A 172 3.24 -8.00 3.56
N ASN A 173 2.94 -7.55 4.77
CA ASN A 173 1.60 -7.26 5.23
C ASN A 173 1.31 -5.78 4.93
N ALA A 174 0.76 -5.54 3.75
CA ALA A 174 0.37 -4.22 3.27
C ALA A 174 -0.97 -3.80 3.86
N VAL A 175 -1.18 -2.49 3.88
CA VAL A 175 -2.46 -1.87 4.21
C VAL A 175 -2.81 -0.84 3.16
N PRO A 176 -4.07 -0.41 3.04
CA PRO A 176 -4.44 0.69 2.16
C PRO A 176 -3.69 1.96 2.51
N LEU A 177 -2.84 2.41 1.58
CA LEU A 177 -2.33 3.76 1.58
C LEU A 177 -3.50 4.70 1.29
N SER A 178 -3.45 5.86 1.93
CA SER A 178 -4.45 6.91 1.77
C SER A 178 -5.87 6.43 1.98
N GLY A 179 -6.06 5.62 3.03
CA GLY A 179 -7.38 5.24 3.51
C GLY A 179 -8.21 6.44 3.97
N ARG A 180 -9.18 6.23 4.84
CA ARG A 180 -10.14 7.28 5.25
C ARG A 180 -9.54 8.67 5.55
N ILE A 181 -8.40 8.74 6.23
CA ILE A 181 -7.82 10.00 6.71
C ILE A 181 -7.18 10.81 5.57
N PHE A 182 -6.51 10.15 4.62
CA PHE A 182 -5.75 10.83 3.55
C PHE A 182 -6.36 10.66 2.15
N ALA A 183 -7.50 9.98 2.04
CA ALA A 183 -8.23 9.84 0.77
C ALA A 183 -8.81 11.18 0.25
N GLY A 184 -9.01 12.19 1.11
CA GLY A 184 -9.50 13.50 0.68
C GLY A 184 -10.82 13.41 -0.11
N SER A 185 -10.86 14.01 -1.30
CA SER A 185 -12.03 13.97 -2.21
C SER A 185 -12.28 12.60 -2.84
N PHE A 186 -11.32 11.67 -2.77
CA PHE A 186 -11.44 10.30 -3.29
C PHE A 186 -12.15 9.35 -2.32
N ILE A 187 -12.64 9.84 -1.18
CA ILE A 187 -13.45 9.02 -0.27
C ILE A 187 -14.70 8.53 -1.01
N ASN A 188 -14.89 7.21 -1.04
CA ASN A 188 -16.16 6.58 -1.36
C ASN A 188 -17.08 6.71 -0.15
N SER A 189 -18.27 7.29 -0.33
CA SER A 189 -19.21 7.54 0.77
C SER A 189 -19.84 6.28 1.36
N ALA A 190 -20.02 5.23 0.56
CA ALA A 190 -20.60 3.95 1.01
C ALA A 190 -19.61 3.17 1.90
N LEU A 191 -18.31 3.27 1.59
CA LEU A 191 -17.24 2.62 2.36
C LEU A 191 -16.69 3.51 3.47
N ASN A 192 -16.89 4.84 3.37
CA ASN A 192 -16.21 5.86 4.17
C ASN A 192 -14.68 5.66 4.16
N HIS A 193 -14.15 5.31 2.98
CA HIS A 193 -12.78 4.91 2.75
C HIS A 193 -12.39 5.16 1.28
N LEU A 194 -11.09 5.17 0.96
CA LEU A 194 -10.65 5.03 -0.44
C LEU A 194 -11.17 3.70 -1.01
N HIS A 195 -11.69 3.73 -2.25
CA HIS A 195 -12.17 2.53 -2.91
C HIS A 195 -11.00 1.52 -3.11
N PRO A 196 -11.15 0.24 -2.72
CA PRO A 196 -10.07 -0.76 -2.80
C PRO A 196 -9.43 -0.96 -4.18
N SER A 197 -10.13 -0.61 -5.25
CA SER A 197 -9.60 -0.63 -6.61
C SER A 197 -8.32 0.18 -6.78
N TYR A 198 -8.19 1.33 -6.11
CA TYR A 198 -6.97 2.14 -6.17
C TYR A 198 -5.80 1.43 -5.49
N THR A 199 -6.05 0.89 -4.30
CA THR A 199 -5.05 0.12 -3.54
C THR A 199 -4.55 -1.08 -4.33
N VAL A 200 -5.46 -1.89 -4.87
CA VAL A 200 -5.13 -3.10 -5.62
C VAL A 200 -4.38 -2.76 -6.91
N ALA A 201 -4.89 -1.80 -7.70
CA ALA A 201 -4.22 -1.39 -8.93
C ALA A 201 -2.82 -0.80 -8.66
N ALA A 202 -2.68 0.07 -7.65
CA ALA A 202 -1.40 0.67 -7.29
C ALA A 202 -0.36 -0.36 -6.86
N LEU A 203 -0.76 -1.34 -6.03
CA LEU A 203 0.11 -2.42 -5.59
C LEU A 203 0.57 -3.30 -6.77
N LEU A 204 -0.36 -3.66 -7.66
CA LEU A 204 -0.04 -4.47 -8.86
C LEU A 204 0.90 -3.71 -9.81
N LEU A 205 0.72 -2.40 -10.00
CA LEU A 205 1.63 -1.56 -10.78
C LEU A 205 3.04 -1.53 -10.17
N ALA A 206 3.13 -1.41 -8.85
CA ALA A 206 4.40 -1.46 -8.13
C ALA A 206 5.10 -2.83 -8.28
N GLN A 207 4.36 -3.92 -8.13
CA GLN A 207 4.88 -5.28 -8.33
C GLN A 207 5.31 -5.53 -9.79
N ALA A 208 4.53 -5.08 -10.77
CA ALA A 208 4.87 -5.19 -12.18
C ALA A 208 6.18 -4.45 -12.53
N GLU A 209 6.40 -3.29 -11.93
CA GLU A 209 7.67 -2.54 -12.08
C GLU A 209 8.87 -3.28 -11.48
N MET A 210 8.69 -3.87 -10.30
CA MET A 210 9.72 -4.71 -9.69
C MET A 210 10.06 -5.89 -10.60
N LEU A 211 9.06 -6.56 -11.18
CA LEU A 211 9.28 -7.63 -12.16
C LEU A 211 10.04 -7.14 -13.40
N ARG A 212 9.67 -5.98 -13.96
CA ARG A 212 10.36 -5.37 -15.11
C ARG A 212 11.81 -5.02 -14.80
N ALA A 213 12.11 -4.65 -13.56
CA ALA A 213 13.46 -4.41 -13.07
C ALA A 213 14.25 -5.71 -12.75
N GLY A 214 13.66 -6.89 -12.96
CA GLY A 214 14.27 -8.19 -12.65
C GLY A 214 14.32 -8.50 -11.16
N GLU A 215 13.50 -7.81 -10.35
CA GLU A 215 13.44 -7.98 -8.91
C GLU A 215 12.51 -9.15 -8.53
N THR A 216 12.85 -9.85 -7.46
CA THR A 216 12.02 -10.93 -6.92
C THR A 216 10.85 -10.37 -6.12
N LEU A 217 9.63 -10.75 -6.49
CA LEU A 217 8.45 -10.44 -5.68
C LEU A 217 8.43 -11.24 -4.39
N ARG A 218 7.84 -10.63 -3.36
CA ARG A 218 7.50 -11.27 -2.10
C ARG A 218 5.99 -11.36 -2.02
N ALA A 219 5.47 -12.36 -1.32
CA ALA A 219 4.03 -12.49 -1.12
C ALA A 219 3.50 -11.25 -0.41
N VAL A 220 2.31 -10.78 -0.80
CA VAL A 220 1.67 -9.62 -0.18
C VAL A 220 0.31 -9.99 0.38
N GLN A 221 0.10 -9.72 1.67
CA GLN A 221 -1.22 -9.78 2.28
C GLN A 221 -1.73 -8.36 2.45
N LEU A 222 -2.92 -8.08 1.91
CA LEU A 222 -3.55 -6.78 2.01
C LEU A 222 -4.60 -6.79 3.13
N TYR A 223 -4.27 -6.12 4.23
CA TYR A 223 -5.10 -6.07 5.44
C TYR A 223 -6.11 -4.93 5.38
N TYR A 224 -7.38 -5.26 5.57
CA TYR A 224 -8.46 -4.30 5.78
C TYR A 224 -9.15 -4.57 7.12
N TYR A 225 -9.16 -3.57 8.00
CA TYR A 225 -9.84 -3.70 9.29
C TYR A 225 -11.37 -3.70 9.13
N ASP A 226 -11.88 -2.73 8.36
CA ASP A 226 -13.32 -2.55 8.14
C ASP A 226 -13.88 -3.63 7.20
N ALA A 227 -14.85 -4.41 7.70
CA ALA A 227 -15.43 -5.54 6.97
C ALA A 227 -16.02 -5.17 5.60
N PRO A 228 -16.77 -4.05 5.44
CA PRO A 228 -17.27 -3.64 4.12
C PRO A 228 -16.15 -3.36 3.11
N VAL A 229 -15.05 -2.75 3.57
CA VAL A 229 -13.90 -2.43 2.72
C VAL A 229 -13.15 -3.71 2.35
N ALA A 230 -12.98 -4.64 3.29
CA ALA A 230 -12.38 -5.96 3.03
C ALA A 230 -13.20 -6.78 2.03
N MET A 231 -14.53 -6.73 2.11
CA MET A 231 -15.43 -7.40 1.18
C MET A 231 -15.29 -6.82 -0.24
N GLU A 232 -15.27 -5.50 -0.36
CA GLU A 232 -15.07 -4.83 -1.65
C GLU A 232 -13.68 -5.13 -2.23
N ALA A 233 -12.64 -5.15 -1.39
CA ALA A 233 -11.30 -5.54 -1.81
C ALA A 233 -11.25 -6.97 -2.36
N LYS A 234 -11.95 -7.92 -1.74
CA LYS A 234 -12.08 -9.29 -2.25
C LYS A 234 -12.78 -9.33 -3.61
N ARG A 235 -13.83 -8.50 -3.80
CA ARG A 235 -14.51 -8.39 -5.09
C ARG A 235 -13.55 -7.89 -6.18
N VAL A 236 -12.80 -6.83 -5.88
CA VAL A 236 -11.81 -6.23 -6.79
C VAL A 236 -10.70 -7.22 -7.14
N VAL A 237 -10.12 -7.92 -6.16
CA VAL A 237 -9.10 -8.96 -6.42
C VAL A 237 -9.68 -10.13 -7.21
N GLY A 238 -10.98 -10.41 -7.04
CA GLY A 238 -11.69 -11.42 -7.83
C GLY A 238 -11.72 -11.13 -9.34
N GLU A 239 -11.50 -9.89 -9.79
CA GLU A 239 -11.40 -9.53 -11.22
C GLU A 239 -10.20 -10.19 -11.92
N PHE A 240 -9.25 -10.73 -11.15
CA PHE A 240 -8.03 -11.37 -11.65
C PHE A 240 -8.05 -12.90 -11.55
N ALA A 241 -9.13 -13.50 -11.03
CA ALA A 241 -9.20 -14.94 -10.77
C ALA A 241 -9.17 -15.81 -12.05
N ASP A 242 -9.52 -15.22 -13.19
CA ASP A 242 -9.66 -15.91 -14.48
C ASP A 242 -8.52 -15.61 -15.47
N LEU A 243 -7.43 -14.98 -15.01
CA LEU A 243 -6.23 -14.67 -15.81
C LEU A 243 -5.16 -15.76 -15.69
#